data_AF-A0A1H6QR75-F1
#
_entry.id   AF-A0A1H6QR75-F1
#
_cell.length_a   1.000
_cell.length_b   1.000
_cell.length_c   1.000
_cell.angle_alpha   90.00
_cell.angle_beta   90.00
_cell.angle_gamma   90.00
#
_symmetry.space_group_name_H-M   'P 1'
#
loop_
_entity.id
_entity.type
_entity.pdbx_description
1 polymer ?
#
loop_
_entity_poly.entity_id
_entity_poly.type
_entity_poly.pdbx_seq_one_letter_code
_entity_poly.pdbx_strand_id
1 'polypeptide(L)'
;MILKDYNHRPDADPRSEDNCAEVASRLRNAFRTNEDVLVLNDVPIAIEHRTVNVDQVVLHSYGITLINSRTLYGKIEVNYRHEWSRALKGRDLPMENPIELFKYVSRHLRNKLVKHTAQVLSKANGIQKTFDVLPIDVVFVQAPKSNIQGSVEYDFC
;
A
#
# COMPACT_ATOMS: atom_id res chain seq x y z
N MET A 1 -1.28 -3.02 18.30
CA MET A 1 -0.62 -4.34 18.34
C MET A 1 -0.02 -4.69 16.98
N ILE A 2 1.17 -5.31 16.92
CA ILE A 2 1.76 -5.80 15.67
C ILE A 2 1.44 -7.27 15.51
N LEU A 3 0.87 -7.63 14.37
CA LEU A 3 0.52 -9.02 14.06
C LEU A 3 1.54 -9.68 13.12
N LYS A 4 2.30 -8.89 12.37
CA LYS A 4 3.38 -9.39 11.52
C LYS A 4 4.53 -8.39 11.50
N ASP A 5 5.67 -8.80 12.04
CA ASP A 5 6.90 -8.01 12.01
C ASP A 5 7.42 -7.82 10.59
N TYR A 6 8.13 -6.71 10.38
CA TYR A 6 8.78 -6.41 9.12
C TYR A 6 9.99 -7.33 8.93
N ASN A 7 10.08 -7.96 7.76
CA ASN A 7 11.18 -8.87 7.42
C ASN A 7 12.04 -8.22 6.35
N HIS A 8 13.27 -7.87 6.72
CA HIS A 8 14.23 -7.28 5.79
C HIS A 8 14.51 -8.22 4.61
N ARG A 9 14.45 -7.69 3.39
CA ARG A 9 14.67 -8.45 2.16
C ARG A 9 16.07 -8.16 1.62
N PRO A 10 17.02 -9.11 1.71
CA PRO A 10 18.41 -8.86 1.34
C PRO A 10 18.62 -8.62 -0.16
N ASP A 11 17.71 -9.08 -1.01
CA ASP A 11 17.80 -8.98 -2.48
C ASP A 11 17.20 -7.67 -3.04
N ALA A 12 16.60 -6.83 -2.20
CA ALA A 12 16.00 -5.57 -2.62
C ALA A 12 17.01 -4.41 -2.58
N ASP A 13 16.71 -3.32 -3.28
CA ASP A 13 17.54 -2.11 -3.22
C ASP A 13 17.63 -1.64 -1.76
N PRO A 14 18.83 -1.61 -1.14
CA PRO A 14 18.99 -1.33 0.29
C PRO A 14 18.33 -0.03 0.70
N ARG A 15 18.37 0.99 -0.17
CA ARG A 15 17.81 2.31 0.12
C ARG A 15 16.27 2.28 0.15
N SER A 16 15.68 1.44 -0.71
CA SER A 16 14.22 1.26 -0.74
C SER A 16 13.75 0.53 0.52
N GLU A 17 14.51 -0.46 0.96
CA GLU A 17 14.23 -1.21 2.19
C GLU A 17 14.46 -0.38 3.45
N ASP A 18 15.44 0.53 3.47
CA ASP A 18 15.68 1.46 4.59
C ASP A 18 14.44 2.29 4.91
N ASN A 19 13.77 2.86 3.88
CA ASN A 19 12.55 3.65 4.09
C ASN A 19 11.38 2.78 4.60
N CYS A 20 11.22 1.56 4.06
CA CYS A 20 10.21 0.62 4.53
C CYS A 20 10.44 0.23 6.00
N ALA A 21 11.68 -0.04 6.39
CA ALA A 21 12.07 -0.36 7.75
C ALA A 21 11.83 0.81 8.71
N GLU A 22 12.16 2.04 8.28
CA GLU A 22 11.90 3.26 9.05
C GLU A 22 10.40 3.47 9.28
N VAL A 23 9.57 3.34 8.25
CA VAL A 23 8.11 3.45 8.36
C VAL A 23 7.55 2.37 9.27
N ALA A 24 7.99 1.11 9.13
CA ALA A 24 7.56 0.02 10.01
C ALA A 24 7.89 0.30 11.48
N SER A 25 9.10 0.81 11.76
CA SER A 25 9.52 1.19 13.11
C SER A 25 8.69 2.35 13.68
N ARG A 26 8.37 3.36 12.87
CA ARG A 26 7.51 4.48 13.27
C ARG A 26 6.09 4.03 13.58
N LEU A 27 5.49 3.20 12.74
CA LEU A 27 4.15 2.63 12.97
C LEU A 27 4.14 1.78 14.24
N ARG A 28 5.17 0.96 14.44
CA ARG A 28 5.35 0.17 15.67
C ARG A 28 5.35 1.04 16.92
N ASN A 29 6.13 2.12 16.91
CA ASN A 29 6.25 3.00 18.07
C ASN A 29 4.97 3.80 18.31
N ALA A 30 4.32 4.28 17.24
CA ALA A 30 3.08 5.05 17.32
C ALA A 30 1.90 4.23 17.88
N PHE A 31 1.79 2.95 17.48
CA PHE A 31 0.65 2.09 17.85
C PHE A 31 1.01 1.01 18.88
N ARG A 32 2.14 1.16 19.57
CA ARG A 32 2.66 0.19 20.54
C ARG A 32 1.65 -0.14 21.65
N THR A 33 0.96 0.87 22.14
CA THR A 33 -0.01 0.78 23.24
C THR A 33 -1.46 0.87 22.77
N ASN A 34 -1.69 0.92 21.45
CA ASN A 34 -3.04 0.97 20.90
C ASN A 34 -3.50 -0.45 20.52
N GLU A 35 -4.51 -0.95 21.24
CA GLU A 35 -5.08 -2.28 21.02
C GLU A 35 -6.08 -2.33 19.85
N ASP A 36 -6.67 -1.18 19.48
CA ASP A 36 -7.62 -1.07 18.37
C ASP A 36 -6.95 -0.99 16.99
N VAL A 37 -5.62 -0.85 16.98
CA VAL A 37 -4.83 -0.78 15.75
C VAL A 37 -3.98 -2.02 15.58
N LEU A 38 -4.12 -2.67 14.43
CA LEU A 38 -3.30 -3.81 14.03
C LEU A 38 -2.39 -3.40 12.87
N VAL A 39 -1.10 -3.68 12.98
CA VAL A 39 -0.13 -3.43 11.90
C VAL A 39 0.39 -4.76 11.36
N LEU A 40 0.30 -4.93 10.04
CA LEU A 40 0.80 -6.06 9.28
C LEU A 40 1.83 -5.58 8.27
N ASN A 41 3.08 -6.02 8.38
CA ASN A 41 4.12 -5.67 7.41
C ASN A 41 4.23 -6.73 6.29
N ASP A 42 4.69 -6.30 5.12
CA ASP A 42 4.99 -7.16 3.97
C ASP A 42 3.82 -8.07 3.58
N VAL A 43 2.64 -7.50 3.34
CA VAL A 43 1.42 -8.28 3.09
C VAL A 43 1.26 -8.59 1.60
N PRO A 44 1.37 -9.87 1.18
CA PRO A 44 1.05 -10.26 -0.19
C PRO A 44 -0.46 -10.26 -0.39
N ILE A 45 -0.95 -9.43 -1.31
CA ILE A 45 -2.35 -9.41 -1.74
C ILE A 45 -2.43 -9.99 -3.14
N ALA A 46 -3.02 -11.18 -3.25
CA ALA A 46 -3.33 -11.77 -4.54
C ALA A 46 -4.46 -10.96 -5.22
N ILE A 47 -4.18 -10.46 -6.41
CA ILE A 47 -5.15 -9.94 -7.37
C ILE A 47 -5.26 -10.94 -8.54
N GLU A 48 -6.13 -10.70 -9.51
CA GLU A 48 -6.51 -11.69 -10.53
C GLU A 48 -5.34 -12.47 -11.14
N HIS A 49 -4.35 -11.78 -11.71
CA HIS A 49 -3.27 -12.39 -12.48
C HIS A 49 -1.90 -12.33 -11.80
N ARG A 50 -1.79 -11.74 -10.61
CA ARG A 50 -0.51 -11.61 -9.87
C ARG A 50 -0.73 -11.32 -8.39
N THR A 51 0.36 -11.38 -7.63
CA THR A 51 0.38 -10.95 -6.23
C THR A 51 1.08 -9.60 -6.13
N VAL A 52 0.45 -8.64 -5.47
CA VAL A 52 1.03 -7.34 -5.15
C VAL A 52 1.42 -7.34 -3.68
N ASN A 53 2.68 -6.99 -3.39
CA ASN A 53 3.12 -6.81 -2.01
C ASN A 53 2.78 -5.39 -1.55
N VAL A 54 2.00 -5.30 -0.48
CA VAL A 54 1.75 -4.04 0.24
C VAL A 54 2.74 -3.96 1.39
N ASP A 55 3.48 -2.85 1.48
CA ASP A 55 4.58 -2.72 2.44
C ASP A 55 4.05 -2.77 3.88
N GLN A 56 2.99 -2.01 4.19
CA GLN A 56 2.30 -2.09 5.47
C GLN A 56 0.78 -2.00 5.31
N VAL A 57 0.05 -2.82 6.05
CA VAL A 57 -1.40 -2.76 6.17
C VAL A 57 -1.75 -2.43 7.62
N VAL A 58 -2.43 -1.32 7.82
CA VAL A 58 -2.95 -0.90 9.12
C VAL A 58 -4.44 -1.20 9.16
N LEU A 59 -4.88 -1.99 10.13
CA LEU A 59 -6.28 -2.29 10.38
C LEU A 59 -6.73 -1.53 11.61
N HIS A 60 -7.93 -0.97 11.53
CA HIS A 60 -8.60 -0.28 12.63
C HIS A 60 -10.08 -0.65 12.60
N SER A 61 -10.77 -0.54 13.73
CA SER A 61 -12.24 -0.65 13.80
C SER A 61 -13.00 0.22 12.77
N TYR A 62 -12.44 1.33 12.28
CA TYR A 62 -13.07 2.23 11.31
C TYR A 62 -12.65 1.99 9.86
N GLY A 63 -11.65 1.14 9.58
CA GLY A 63 -11.14 1.02 8.21
C GLY A 63 -9.81 0.29 8.08
N ILE A 64 -9.33 0.24 6.84
CA ILE A 64 -8.02 -0.32 6.48
C ILE A 64 -7.21 0.74 5.76
N THR A 65 -5.93 0.87 6.10
CA THR A 65 -5.00 1.72 5.36
C THR A 65 -3.91 0.86 4.75
N LEU A 66 -3.78 0.92 3.42
CA LEU A 66 -2.70 0.32 2.66
C LEU A 66 -1.60 1.36 2.50
N ILE A 67 -0.43 1.09 3.06
CA ILE A 67 0.72 1.98 2.99
C ILE A 67 1.74 1.37 2.03
N ASN A 68 2.08 2.13 1.00
CA ASN A 68 3.24 1.87 0.16
C ASN A 68 4.35 2.84 0.55
N SER A 69 5.40 2.32 1.17
CA SER A 69 6.55 3.08 1.68
C SER A 69 7.82 2.80 0.89
N ARG A 70 7.76 1.96 -0.13
CA ARG A 70 8.92 1.71 -0.98
C ARG A 70 9.28 2.95 -1.80
N THR A 71 10.48 3.47 -1.55
CA THR A 71 10.97 4.63 -2.29
C THR A 71 11.23 4.26 -3.75
N LEU A 72 10.66 5.05 -4.67
CA LEU A 72 10.98 4.96 -6.08
C LEU A 72 12.17 5.88 -6.42
N TYR A 73 13.31 5.28 -6.77
CA TYR A 73 14.52 6.03 -7.15
C TYR A 73 14.63 6.28 -8.65
N GLY A 74 15.15 7.44 -9.05
CA GLY A 74 15.31 7.82 -10.45
C GLY A 74 14.25 8.84 -10.89
N LYS A 75 14.34 9.28 -12.14
CA LYS A 75 13.38 10.22 -12.70
C LYS A 75 12.12 9.46 -13.07
N ILE A 76 10.99 9.85 -12.50
CA ILE A 76 9.67 9.36 -12.92
C ILE A 76 9.10 10.41 -13.86
N GLU A 77 8.70 9.97 -15.05
CA GLU A 77 8.03 10.79 -16.04
C GLU A 77 6.63 10.25 -16.29
N VAL A 78 5.68 11.17 -16.43
CA VAL A 78 4.31 10.86 -16.86
C VAL A 78 4.06 11.62 -18.16
N ASN A 79 3.84 10.88 -19.24
CA ASN A 79 3.60 11.51 -20.54
C ASN A 79 2.14 11.98 -20.68
N TYR A 80 1.84 12.67 -21.78
CA TYR A 80 0.50 13.19 -22.08
C TYR A 80 -0.60 12.12 -22.22
N ARG A 81 -0.20 10.83 -22.37
CA ARG A 81 -1.12 9.69 -22.42
C ARG A 81 -1.33 9.04 -21.05
N HIS A 82 -0.82 9.64 -19.98
CA HIS A 82 -0.81 9.09 -18.61
C HIS A 82 -0.02 7.78 -18.47
N GLU A 83 0.91 7.51 -19.39
CA GLU A 83 1.83 6.39 -19.26
C GLU A 83 2.99 6.80 -18.35
N TRP A 84 3.33 5.92 -17.41
CA TRP A 84 4.40 6.15 -16.47
C TRP A 84 5.68 5.50 -16.99
N SER A 85 6.79 6.22 -16.92
CA SER A 85 8.11 5.69 -17.19
C SER A 85 9.07 6.06 -16.07
N ARG A 86 10.08 5.20 -15.88
CA ARG A 86 11.12 5.40 -14.88
C ARG A 86 12.48 5.32 -15.55
N ALA A 87 13.25 6.39 -15.45
CA ALA A 87 14.62 6.43 -15.94
C ALA A 87 15.56 5.71 -14.96
N LEU A 88 16.11 4.57 -15.38
CA LEU A 88 17.11 3.80 -14.65
C LEU A 88 18.36 3.63 -15.51
N LYS A 89 19.51 4.10 -15.00
CA LYS A 89 20.82 3.98 -15.67
C LYS A 89 20.80 4.47 -17.14
N GLY A 90 20.07 5.56 -17.41
CA GLY A 90 19.97 6.15 -18.75
C GLY A 90 18.99 5.45 -19.70
N ARG A 91 18.15 4.54 -19.20
CA ARG A 91 17.07 3.90 -19.97
C ARG A 91 15.72 4.19 -19.34
N ASP A 92 14.74 4.52 -20.17
CA ASP A 92 13.35 4.65 -19.73
C ASP A 92 12.71 3.28 -19.74
N LEU A 93 12.29 2.83 -18.56
CA LEU A 93 11.53 1.60 -18.40
C LEU A 93 10.06 1.94 -18.22
N PRO A 94 9.14 1.25 -18.93
CA PRO A 94 7.72 1.40 -18.67
C PRO A 94 7.43 1.01 -17.23
N MET A 95 6.64 1.84 -16.56
CA MET A 95 6.23 1.64 -15.18
C MET A 95 4.71 1.65 -15.12
N GLU A 96 4.13 0.81 -14.28
CA GLU A 96 2.71 0.90 -13.99
C GLU A 96 2.45 2.09 -13.07
N ASN A 97 1.31 2.77 -13.24
CA ASN A 97 0.88 3.81 -12.32
C ASN A 97 0.65 3.19 -10.92
N PRO A 98 1.46 3.53 -9.90
CA PRO A 98 1.35 2.93 -8.59
C PRO A 98 0.03 3.30 -7.90
N ILE A 99 -0.51 4.49 -8.17
CA ILE A 99 -1.77 4.96 -7.59
C ILE A 99 -2.93 4.10 -8.09
N GLU A 100 -3.02 3.90 -9.41
CA GLU A 100 -4.09 3.08 -10.01
C GLU A 100 -3.95 1.60 -9.62
N LEU A 101 -2.72 1.09 -9.54
CA LEU A 101 -2.45 -0.26 -9.04
C LEU A 101 -3.03 -0.44 -7.62
N PHE A 102 -2.70 0.44 -6.68
CA PHE A 102 -3.16 0.29 -5.31
C PHE A 102 -4.67 0.55 -5.14
N LYS A 103 -5.28 1.43 -5.96
CA LYS A 103 -6.74 1.55 -6.05
C LYS A 103 -7.40 0.26 -6.57
N TYR A 104 -6.76 -0.45 -7.49
CA TYR A 104 -7.24 -1.75 -7.94
C TYR A 104 -7.09 -2.82 -6.83
N VAL A 105 -5.94 -2.84 -6.15
CA VAL A 105 -5.69 -3.73 -5.00
C VAL A 105 -6.71 -3.49 -3.88
N SER A 106 -7.02 -2.24 -3.53
CA SER A 106 -7.99 -1.92 -2.46
C SER A 106 -9.39 -2.42 -2.80
N ARG A 107 -9.86 -2.23 -4.04
CA ARG A 107 -11.13 -2.77 -4.52
C ARG A 107 -11.15 -4.30 -4.51
N HIS A 108 -10.06 -4.94 -4.95
CA HIS A 108 -9.98 -6.40 -4.95
C HIS A 108 -9.95 -6.97 -3.53
N LEU A 109 -9.24 -6.32 -2.61
CA LEU A 109 -9.24 -6.66 -1.19
C LEU A 109 -10.64 -6.56 -0.59
N ARG A 110 -11.37 -5.46 -0.85
CA ARG A 110 -12.78 -5.30 -0.44
C ARG A 110 -13.62 -6.47 -0.94
N ASN A 111 -13.56 -6.75 -2.23
CA ASN A 111 -14.36 -7.83 -2.84
C ASN A 111 -14.04 -9.19 -2.22
N LYS A 112 -12.77 -9.46 -1.89
CA LYS A 112 -12.38 -10.67 -1.18
C LYS A 112 -12.93 -10.72 0.24
N LEU A 113 -12.84 -9.63 1.00
CA LEU A 113 -13.40 -9.53 2.35
C LEU A 113 -14.91 -9.75 2.33
N VAL A 114 -15.64 -9.09 1.42
CA VAL A 114 -17.09 -9.26 1.24
C VAL A 114 -17.46 -10.71 0.93
N LYS A 115 -16.75 -11.37 0.00
CA LYS A 115 -16.96 -12.79 -0.32
C LYS A 115 -16.74 -13.73 0.85
N HIS A 116 -15.84 -13.39 1.77
CA HIS A 116 -15.50 -14.20 2.94
C HIS A 116 -16.08 -13.61 4.25
N THR A 117 -17.10 -12.75 4.15
CA THR A 117 -17.74 -12.12 5.32
C THR A 117 -18.14 -13.14 6.39
N ALA A 118 -18.68 -14.30 5.97
CA ALA A 118 -19.07 -15.39 6.85
C ALA A 118 -17.93 -15.98 7.70
N GLN A 119 -16.70 -15.93 7.20
CA GLN A 119 -15.52 -16.48 7.85
C GLN A 119 -14.82 -15.42 8.72
N VAL A 120 -14.92 -14.15 8.34
CA VAL A 120 -14.21 -13.05 8.99
C VAL A 120 -15.05 -12.36 10.06
N LEU A 121 -16.36 -12.18 9.83
CA LEU A 121 -17.26 -11.51 10.76
C LEU A 121 -18.23 -12.51 11.38
N SER A 122 -18.25 -12.56 12.71
CA SER A 122 -19.28 -13.27 13.46
C SER A 122 -20.63 -12.58 13.31
N LYS A 123 -21.70 -13.37 13.37
CA LYS A 123 -23.07 -12.84 13.37
C LYS A 123 -23.38 -12.30 14.76
N ALA A 124 -23.87 -11.07 14.86
CA ALA A 124 -24.39 -10.51 16.10
C ALA A 124 -25.93 -10.48 16.00
N ASN A 125 -26.63 -11.16 16.92
CA ASN A 125 -28.10 -11.22 16.95
C ASN A 125 -28.75 -11.64 15.62
N GLY A 126 -28.09 -12.52 14.87
CA GLY A 126 -28.57 -12.99 13.55
C GLY A 126 -28.33 -12.03 12.38
N ILE A 127 -27.87 -10.79 12.63
CA ILE A 127 -27.51 -9.82 11.59
C ILE A 127 -25.99 -9.87 11.37
N GLN A 128 -25.60 -9.98 10.10
CA GLN A 128 -24.20 -9.97 9.70
C GLN A 128 -23.87 -8.64 9.01
N LYS A 129 -22.96 -7.86 9.58
CA LYS A 129 -22.40 -6.69 8.90
C LYS A 129 -21.54 -7.16 7.72
N THR A 130 -21.45 -6.35 6.67
CA THR A 130 -20.59 -6.60 5.51
C THR A 130 -19.46 -5.57 5.45
N PHE A 131 -18.49 -5.81 4.58
CA PHE A 131 -17.38 -4.88 4.33
C PHE A 131 -17.66 -3.87 3.22
N ASP A 132 -18.89 -3.77 2.74
CA ASP A 132 -19.23 -2.94 1.57
C ASP A 132 -18.89 -1.45 1.81
N VAL A 133 -19.16 -0.96 3.02
CA VAL A 133 -18.92 0.43 3.42
C VAL A 133 -17.61 0.65 4.16
N LEU A 134 -16.80 -0.39 4.39
CA LEU A 134 -15.54 -0.27 5.14
C LEU A 134 -14.55 0.63 4.38
N PRO A 135 -14.11 1.79 4.88
CA PRO A 135 -13.08 2.59 4.23
C PRO A 135 -11.80 1.79 4.00
N ILE A 136 -11.23 1.86 2.79
CA ILE A 136 -9.90 1.32 2.48
C ILE A 136 -9.10 2.41 1.81
N ASP A 137 -8.21 3.04 2.58
CA ASP A 137 -7.38 4.15 2.13
C ASP A 137 -6.04 3.66 1.62
N VAL A 138 -5.44 4.43 0.71
CA VAL A 138 -4.12 4.16 0.15
C VAL A 138 -3.23 5.36 0.42
N VAL A 139 -2.10 5.13 1.09
CA VAL A 139 -1.12 6.17 1.43
C VAL A 139 0.23 5.80 0.81
N PHE A 140 0.85 6.78 0.14
CA PHE A 140 2.20 6.66 -0.40
C PHE A 140 3.17 7.48 0.45
N VAL A 141 4.20 6.82 0.96
CA VAL A 141 5.27 7.46 1.73
C VAL A 141 6.55 7.35 0.91
N GLN A 142 7.03 8.48 0.40
CA GLN A 142 8.23 8.56 -0.42
C GLN A 142 9.36 9.27 0.33
N ALA A 143 10.58 8.77 0.20
CA ALA A 143 11.73 9.47 0.76
C ALA A 143 12.01 10.79 0.00
N PRO A 144 12.59 11.80 0.65
CA PRO A 144 12.81 13.15 0.08
C PRO A 144 13.67 13.20 -1.19
N LYS A 145 14.38 12.12 -1.55
CA LYS A 145 15.29 12.04 -2.70
C LYS A 145 14.64 11.51 -3.98
N SER A 146 13.31 11.39 -4.00
CA SER A 146 12.55 11.00 -5.20
C SER A 146 12.06 12.25 -5.93
N ASN A 147 12.37 12.36 -7.22
CA ASN A 147 11.89 13.46 -8.08
C ASN A 147 10.87 12.89 -9.07
N ILE A 148 9.60 13.25 -8.88
CA ILE A 148 8.54 12.99 -9.86
C ILE A 148 8.41 14.24 -10.72
N GLN A 149 8.70 14.12 -12.01
CA GLN A 149 8.56 15.23 -12.94
C GLN A 149 7.38 14.92 -13.87
N GLY A 150 6.25 15.59 -13.61
CA GLY A 150 5.13 15.58 -14.54
C GLY A 150 5.43 16.51 -15.71
N SER A 151 5.16 16.05 -16.93
CA SER A 151 5.18 16.89 -18.14
C SER A 151 3.90 17.73 -18.28
N VAL A 152 3.01 17.66 -17.29
CA VAL A 152 1.68 18.29 -17.29
C VAL A 152 1.48 18.94 -15.91
N GLU A 153 1.15 20.23 -15.91
CA GLU A 153 0.66 20.94 -14.72
C GLU A 153 -0.57 20.22 -14.19
N TYR A 154 -0.49 19.76 -12.94
CA TYR A 154 -1.67 19.31 -12.21
C TYR A 154 -2.17 20.48 -11.37
N ASP A 155 -3.31 21.06 -11.75
CA ASP A 155 -4.14 21.80 -10.81
C ASP A 155 -4.73 20.80 -9.82
N PHE A 156 -4.15 20.75 -8.62
CA PHE A 156 -4.77 20.09 -7.48
C PHE A 156 -5.86 21.03 -6.93
N CYS A 157 -7.12 20.77 -7.27
CA CYS A 157 -8.29 21.30 -6.56
C CYS A 157 -8.95 20.19 -5.73
#